data_AF-A0AA36IU66-F1
#
_entry.id   AF-A0AA36IU66-F1
#
_cell.length_a   1.000
_cell.length_b   1.000
_cell.length_c   1.000
_cell.angle_alpha   90.00
_cell.angle_beta   90.00
_cell.angle_gamma   90.00
#
_symmetry.space_group_name_H-M   'P 1'
#
loop_
_entity.id
_entity.type
_entity.pdbx_description
1 polymer ?
#
loop_
_entity_poly.entity_id
_entity_poly.type
_entity_poly.pdbx_seq_one_letter_code
_entity_poly.pdbx_strand_id
1 'polypeptide(L)'
;MTSIPQCGRLAERMGCRPAPQGLCCLVLDEASKTVKVAATLEPSCAVNLEYLLLALKVRKTACREPLFSLDPTDPQNLETCPQKKVYEPSWLAGTSAGDVMFQADYFLKELALGEYSMPVVGMNSVFDYSEMTGKENSWAGREWFVVKKAEVRMAEDNTLIPHVKMGVEAREQILTKNGLEDAPVTAPHHPLKKFAEAFTRNFDLVAERKSVIFHLRELAKASVMAKYLVDSKAKVDPSWYGLAEEIVRKTTPEAHTEIPQLWMNMRGNTRIKLKNGRLIDMVTGGQSSLQAIYGGVEFGLDRFELSQRHALQGQPGMQLGQSGRPMFMPQRFQLGQREMPQGVDLNLDKFALDTEERFKGRLPPCSGGPNSLEARTTLGKAFLHSLQQRPGVKPEDQKLILSIFTVPQCDRTQEADLFIPPDPPLEANAGYTTKLRNLVGEDMSVGSSALVYCVFLHKGNQHESTQRRGPPQSQLRVFGVASPW
;
A
#
# COMPACT_ATOMS: atom_id res chain seq x y z
N MET A 1 -13.28 5.14 4.49
CA MET A 1 -12.21 5.92 5.14
C MET A 1 -12.82 7.08 5.90
N THR A 2 -12.69 7.12 7.23
CA THR A 2 -13.33 8.16 8.07
C THR A 2 -12.47 9.40 8.29
N SER A 3 -11.16 9.39 8.00
CA SER A 3 -10.33 10.61 8.05
C SER A 3 -9.15 10.56 7.10
N ILE A 4 -9.26 11.26 5.96
CA ILE A 4 -8.12 11.62 5.13
C ILE A 4 -7.50 12.90 5.73
N PRO A 5 -6.18 12.94 6.02
CA PRO A 5 -5.55 14.11 6.64
C PRO A 5 -5.64 15.38 5.79
N GLN A 6 -5.84 16.52 6.46
CA GLN A 6 -5.85 17.85 5.82
C GLN A 6 -4.52 18.59 6.03
N CYS A 7 -3.84 18.94 4.94
CA CYS A 7 -2.54 19.63 5.03
C CYS A 7 -2.64 21.11 5.45
N GLY A 8 -3.75 21.81 5.14
CA GLY A 8 -3.82 23.28 5.26
C GLY A 8 -3.49 23.83 6.65
N ARG A 9 -4.11 23.29 7.71
CA ARG A 9 -3.84 23.74 9.09
C ARG A 9 -2.42 23.42 9.55
N LEU A 10 -1.86 22.30 9.11
CA LEU A 10 -0.49 21.91 9.46
C LEU A 10 0.53 22.79 8.73
N ALA A 11 0.29 23.09 7.45
CA ALA A 11 1.16 23.97 6.65
C ALA A 11 1.31 25.36 7.30
N GLU A 12 0.21 25.95 7.78
CA GLU A 12 0.24 27.23 8.48
C GLU A 12 1.10 27.21 9.74
N ARG A 13 0.99 26.13 10.51
CA ARG A 13 1.73 25.92 11.76
C ARG A 13 3.20 25.59 11.51
N MET A 14 3.52 25.05 10.34
CA MET A 14 4.89 24.80 9.86
C MET A 14 5.51 26.02 9.16
N GLY A 15 4.85 27.19 9.21
CA GLY A 15 5.39 28.47 8.73
C GLY A 15 4.98 28.87 7.31
N CYS A 16 4.11 28.10 6.64
CA CYS A 16 3.60 28.44 5.30
C CYS A 16 2.40 29.39 5.43
N ARG A 17 2.62 30.71 5.30
CA ARG A 17 1.56 31.74 5.46
C ARG A 17 1.41 32.64 4.23
N PRO A 18 0.19 32.81 3.69
CA PRO A 18 -1.04 32.05 4.00
C PRO A 18 -0.90 30.54 3.74
N ALA A 19 -1.74 29.76 4.43
CA ALA A 19 -1.80 28.33 4.22
C ALA A 19 -2.22 28.02 2.77
N PRO A 20 -1.52 27.13 2.05
CA PRO A 20 -1.94 26.71 0.73
C PRO A 20 -3.30 26.02 0.81
N GLN A 21 -4.19 26.35 -0.13
CA GLN A 21 -5.46 25.66 -0.31
C GLN A 21 -5.29 24.32 -1.05
N GLY A 22 -4.18 24.16 -1.77
CA GLY A 22 -3.84 22.99 -2.56
C GLY A 22 -2.80 22.08 -1.89
N LEU A 23 -1.85 21.60 -2.70
CA LEU A 23 -0.83 20.65 -2.27
C LEU A 23 0.35 21.36 -1.61
N CYS A 24 1.07 20.63 -0.78
CA CYS A 24 2.26 21.10 -0.08
C CYS A 24 3.48 20.29 -0.52
N CYS A 25 4.63 20.95 -0.71
CA CYS A 25 5.92 20.31 -0.93
C CYS A 25 6.94 20.80 0.10
N LEU A 26 8.14 20.21 0.08
CA LEU A 26 9.27 20.61 0.92
C LEU A 26 10.36 21.25 0.06
N VAL A 27 10.89 22.39 0.49
CA VAL A 27 12.01 23.07 -0.17
C VAL A 27 13.21 23.08 0.77
N LEU A 28 14.34 22.58 0.28
CA LEU A 28 15.60 22.56 1.02
C LEU A 28 16.39 23.84 0.73
N ASP A 29 16.76 24.57 1.77
CA ASP A 29 17.79 25.61 1.66
C ASP A 29 19.16 24.93 1.77
N GLU A 30 19.86 24.80 0.64
CA GLU A 30 21.16 24.12 0.57
C GLU A 30 22.22 24.78 1.48
N ALA A 31 22.18 26.10 1.64
CA ALA A 31 23.19 26.85 2.39
C ALA A 31 23.02 26.68 3.90
N SER A 32 21.78 26.79 4.39
CA SER A 32 21.49 26.64 5.83
C SER A 32 21.22 25.19 6.25
N LYS A 33 20.97 24.31 5.26
CA LYS A 33 20.42 22.96 5.40
C LYS A 33 19.07 22.95 6.12
N THR A 34 18.31 24.04 6.09
CA THR A 34 16.96 24.11 6.67
C THR A 34 15.91 23.71 5.65
N VAL A 35 14.76 23.23 6.13
CA VAL A 35 13.64 22.82 5.26
C VAL A 35 12.41 23.63 5.58
N LYS A 36 11.74 24.11 4.53
CA LYS A 36 10.50 24.87 4.62
C LYS A 36 9.38 24.18 3.84
N VAL A 37 8.14 24.39 4.28
CA VAL A 37 6.95 23.98 3.55
C VAL A 37 6.58 25.06 2.52
N ALA A 38 6.29 24.64 1.29
CA ALA A 38 5.82 25.52 0.22
C ALA A 38 4.56 24.95 -0.45
N ALA A 39 3.85 25.80 -1.20
CA ALA A 39 2.72 25.37 -2.01
C ALA A 39 3.22 24.69 -3.29
N THR A 40 2.44 23.75 -3.84
CA THR A 40 2.72 23.18 -5.16
C THR A 40 1.43 22.83 -5.92
N LEU A 41 1.51 22.81 -7.25
CA LEU A 41 0.51 22.20 -8.13
C LEU A 41 0.94 20.82 -8.61
N GLU A 42 2.19 20.44 -8.35
CA GLU A 42 2.80 19.24 -8.89
C GLU A 42 2.59 18.07 -7.92
N PRO A 43 1.73 17.08 -8.25
CA PRO A 43 1.41 15.99 -7.35
C PRO A 43 2.61 15.08 -7.04
N SER A 44 3.59 15.03 -7.95
CA SER A 44 4.80 14.22 -7.74
C SER A 44 5.68 14.75 -6.61
N CYS A 45 5.71 16.06 -6.37
CA CYS A 45 6.43 16.67 -5.25
C CYS A 45 5.55 16.91 -4.01
N ALA A 46 4.25 16.64 -4.12
CA ALA A 46 3.33 16.78 -3.00
C ALA A 46 3.64 15.76 -1.89
N VAL A 47 3.57 16.23 -0.65
CA VAL A 47 3.78 15.44 0.57
C VAL A 47 2.61 15.70 1.52
N ASN A 48 1.99 14.63 2.01
CA ASN A 48 1.02 14.73 3.08
C ASN A 48 1.73 15.10 4.39
N LEU A 49 1.45 16.29 4.92
CA LEU A 49 2.17 16.83 6.08
C LEU A 49 1.90 16.05 7.37
N GLU A 50 0.69 15.51 7.56
CA GLU A 50 0.39 14.71 8.75
C GLU A 50 1.18 13.40 8.75
N TYR A 51 1.19 12.70 7.61
CA TYR A 51 2.01 11.50 7.43
C TYR A 51 3.50 11.78 7.61
N LEU A 52 4.00 12.91 7.12
CA LEU A 52 5.39 13.33 7.29
C LEU A 52 5.74 13.54 8.76
N LEU A 53 4.88 14.24 9.52
CA LEU A 53 5.10 14.52 10.93
C LEU A 53 5.12 13.23 11.76
N LEU A 54 4.18 12.32 11.50
CA LEU A 54 4.13 11.00 12.15
C LEU A 54 5.37 10.16 11.80
N ALA A 55 5.76 10.10 10.52
CA ALA A 55 6.95 9.37 10.08
C ALA A 55 8.25 9.95 10.66
N LEU A 56 8.38 11.29 10.74
CA LEU A 56 9.51 11.96 11.40
C LEU A 56 9.60 11.60 12.88
N LYS A 57 8.47 11.56 13.59
CA LYS A 57 8.43 11.13 14.99
C LYS A 57 8.88 9.67 15.13
N VAL A 58 8.36 8.75 14.30
CA VAL A 58 8.79 7.34 14.31
C VAL A 58 10.29 7.23 14.08
N ARG A 59 10.82 7.87 13.02
CA ARG A 59 12.25 7.82 12.67
C ARG A 59 13.11 8.39 13.80
N LYS A 60 12.69 9.48 14.44
CA LYS A 60 13.42 10.07 15.57
C LYS A 60 13.44 9.17 16.81
N THR A 61 12.33 8.49 17.12
CA THR A 61 12.21 7.71 18.37
C THR A 61 12.66 6.26 18.23
N ALA A 62 12.49 5.66 17.06
CA ALA A 62 12.71 4.24 16.82
C ALA A 62 13.81 3.97 15.80
N CYS A 63 14.36 5.00 15.14
CA CYS A 63 15.38 4.87 14.09
C CYS A 63 14.96 3.96 12.92
N ARG A 64 13.66 3.91 12.62
CA ARG A 64 13.05 3.06 11.57
C ARG A 64 11.77 3.70 11.03
N GLU A 65 11.13 3.06 10.06
CA GLU A 65 9.87 3.50 9.47
C GLU A 65 8.64 2.99 10.27
N PRO A 66 7.45 3.62 10.07
CA PRO A 66 6.19 3.11 10.61
C PRO A 66 5.91 1.69 10.13
N LEU A 67 5.32 0.86 11.01
CA LEU A 67 4.92 -0.51 10.72
C LEU A 67 3.56 -0.86 11.29
N PHE A 68 2.91 -1.78 10.60
CA PHE A 68 1.61 -2.31 10.97
C PHE A 68 1.49 -3.78 10.60
N SER A 69 0.84 -4.57 11.47
CA SER A 69 0.69 -6.01 11.33
C SER A 69 -0.68 -6.54 11.81
N LEU A 70 -1.25 -7.55 11.11
CA LEU A 70 -2.32 -8.41 11.64
C LEU A 70 -1.80 -9.79 12.06
N ASP A 71 -1.55 -9.93 13.36
CA ASP A 71 -0.98 -11.16 13.93
C ASP A 71 -2.10 -12.04 14.50
N PRO A 72 -2.05 -13.38 14.37
CA PRO A 72 -2.97 -14.24 15.12
C PRO A 72 -2.73 -14.07 16.63
N THR A 73 -3.80 -13.93 17.41
CA THR A 73 -3.70 -13.89 18.88
C THR A 73 -3.17 -15.19 19.47
N ASP A 74 -3.42 -16.31 18.79
CA ASP A 74 -2.84 -17.62 19.08
C ASP A 74 -2.24 -18.23 17.80
N PRO A 75 -0.91 -18.21 17.64
CA PRO A 75 -0.22 -18.80 16.48
C PRO A 75 -0.40 -20.32 16.35
N GLN A 76 -0.79 -21.03 17.42
CA GLN A 76 -1.03 -22.48 17.39
C GLN A 76 -2.45 -22.82 16.94
N ASN A 77 -3.40 -21.90 17.15
CA ASN A 77 -4.80 -22.07 16.79
C ASN A 77 -5.22 -21.01 15.78
N LEU A 78 -4.63 -21.12 14.60
CA LEU A 78 -4.96 -20.20 13.52
C LEU A 78 -6.39 -20.33 13.05
N GLU A 79 -7.12 -21.40 13.40
CA GLU A 79 -8.46 -21.64 12.87
C GLU A 79 -9.58 -20.79 13.47
N THR A 80 -9.38 -20.37 14.72
CA THR A 80 -10.46 -19.78 15.51
C THR A 80 -10.02 -18.56 16.31
N CYS A 81 -8.73 -18.22 16.29
CA CYS A 81 -8.22 -17.10 17.06
C CYS A 81 -8.46 -15.77 16.32
N PRO A 82 -8.88 -14.69 17.00
CA PRO A 82 -8.94 -13.37 16.38
C PRO A 82 -7.54 -12.90 15.93
N GLN A 83 -7.51 -11.94 15.02
CA GLN A 83 -6.27 -11.25 14.63
C GLN A 83 -6.11 -9.97 15.44
N LYS A 84 -4.90 -9.72 15.92
CA LYS A 84 -4.51 -8.54 16.65
C LYS A 84 -3.83 -7.55 15.70
N LYS A 85 -4.29 -6.31 15.74
CA LYS A 85 -3.61 -5.16 15.15
C LYS A 85 -2.39 -4.82 15.98
N VAL A 86 -1.23 -4.94 15.39
CA VAL A 86 0.04 -4.63 16.03
C VAL A 86 0.68 -3.48 15.24
N TYR A 87 1.01 -2.43 15.98
CA TYR A 87 1.59 -1.21 15.43
C TYR A 87 2.96 -1.02 16.05
N GLU A 88 3.92 -0.60 15.23
CA GLU A 88 5.25 -0.32 15.72
C GLU A 88 5.74 1.02 15.20
N PRO A 89 5.85 2.04 16.08
CA PRO A 89 5.52 2.01 17.51
C PRO A 89 4.01 1.96 17.80
N SER A 90 3.65 1.44 18.98
CA SER A 90 2.25 1.19 19.38
C SER A 90 1.35 2.42 19.41
N TRP A 91 1.92 3.60 19.61
CA TRP A 91 1.18 4.87 19.60
C TRP A 91 0.66 5.28 18.22
N LEU A 92 1.04 4.57 17.14
CA LEU A 92 0.43 4.76 15.82
C LEU A 92 -1.03 4.29 15.77
N ALA A 93 -1.46 3.44 16.70
CA ALA A 93 -2.85 3.00 16.78
C ALA A 93 -3.80 4.20 16.91
N GLY A 94 -4.83 4.27 16.04
CA GLY A 94 -5.79 5.36 15.97
C GLY A 94 -5.28 6.65 15.30
N THR A 95 -4.03 6.70 14.88
CA THR A 95 -3.53 7.80 14.03
C THR A 95 -3.92 7.57 12.58
N SER A 96 -3.97 8.63 11.76
CA SER A 96 -4.26 8.49 10.33
C SER A 96 -3.26 7.57 9.60
N ALA A 97 -1.99 7.58 10.01
CA ALA A 97 -0.97 6.67 9.47
C ALA A 97 -1.22 5.21 9.89
N GLY A 98 -1.59 4.96 11.16
CA GLY A 98 -1.96 3.62 11.61
C GLY A 98 -3.20 3.08 10.87
N ASP A 99 -4.22 3.91 10.75
CA ASP A 99 -5.49 3.56 10.11
C ASP A 99 -5.31 3.22 8.62
N VAL A 100 -4.52 4.00 7.87
CA VAL A 100 -4.27 3.71 6.45
C VAL A 100 -3.45 2.43 6.27
N MET A 101 -2.46 2.16 7.13
CA MET A 101 -1.69 0.92 7.04
C MET A 101 -2.58 -0.30 7.32
N PHE A 102 -3.41 -0.24 8.36
CA PHE A 102 -4.38 -1.29 8.65
C PHE A 102 -5.37 -1.50 7.51
N GLN A 103 -6.03 -0.43 7.07
CA GLN A 103 -7.04 -0.52 6.01
C GLN A 103 -6.45 -1.03 4.71
N ALA A 104 -5.23 -0.61 4.33
CA ALA A 104 -4.61 -1.06 3.09
C ALA A 104 -4.29 -2.54 3.13
N ASP A 105 -3.69 -3.01 4.23
CA ASP A 105 -3.33 -4.40 4.43
C ASP A 105 -4.56 -5.31 4.51
N TYR A 106 -5.58 -4.89 5.24
CA TYR A 106 -6.87 -5.59 5.31
C TYR A 106 -7.53 -5.66 3.92
N PHE A 107 -7.58 -4.55 3.20
CA PHE A 107 -8.15 -4.49 1.86
C PHE A 107 -7.38 -5.34 0.83
N LEU A 108 -6.05 -5.42 0.93
CA LEU A 108 -5.23 -6.32 0.11
C LEU A 108 -5.67 -7.77 0.30
N LYS A 109 -5.85 -8.19 1.55
CA LYS A 109 -6.29 -9.54 1.89
C LYS A 109 -7.70 -9.80 1.37
N GLU A 110 -8.63 -8.88 1.52
CA GLU A 110 -9.99 -9.03 0.98
C GLU A 110 -9.98 -9.17 -0.56
N LEU A 111 -9.12 -8.43 -1.26
CA LEU A 111 -8.91 -8.62 -2.70
C LEU A 111 -8.31 -9.99 -3.00
N ALA A 112 -7.28 -10.42 -2.27
CA ALA A 112 -6.65 -11.72 -2.46
C ALA A 112 -7.63 -12.89 -2.27
N LEU A 113 -8.54 -12.76 -1.31
CA LEU A 113 -9.65 -13.68 -1.03
C LEU A 113 -10.79 -13.61 -2.06
N GLY A 114 -10.76 -12.63 -2.96
CA GLY A 114 -11.81 -12.39 -3.96
C GLY A 114 -13.11 -11.82 -3.37
N GLU A 115 -13.06 -11.22 -2.17
CA GLU A 115 -14.23 -10.63 -1.51
C GLU A 115 -14.81 -9.44 -2.27
N TYR A 116 -13.93 -8.63 -2.85
CA TYR A 116 -14.29 -7.50 -3.69
C TYR A 116 -13.97 -7.76 -5.16
N SER A 117 -14.72 -7.08 -6.03
CA SER A 117 -14.36 -6.99 -7.44
C SER A 117 -12.95 -6.39 -7.58
N MET A 118 -12.11 -7.04 -8.39
CA MET A 118 -10.76 -6.56 -8.62
C MET A 118 -10.77 -5.15 -9.20
N PRO A 119 -9.90 -4.25 -8.71
CA PRO A 119 -9.80 -2.89 -9.22
C PRO A 119 -9.30 -2.84 -10.66
N VAL A 120 -8.74 -3.93 -11.21
CA VAL A 120 -8.24 -4.06 -12.58
C VAL A 120 -8.95 -5.24 -13.24
N VAL A 121 -9.53 -5.00 -14.41
CA VAL A 121 -10.22 -5.98 -15.25
C VAL A 121 -9.24 -7.08 -15.67
N GLY A 122 -9.64 -8.32 -15.46
CA GLY A 122 -8.80 -9.49 -15.79
C GLY A 122 -7.69 -9.79 -14.78
N MET A 123 -7.52 -8.96 -13.73
CA MET A 123 -6.75 -9.38 -12.58
C MET A 123 -7.54 -10.46 -11.82
N ASN A 124 -6.87 -11.54 -11.47
CA ASN A 124 -7.46 -12.68 -10.77
C ASN A 124 -7.09 -12.63 -9.29
N SER A 125 -7.97 -13.12 -8.42
CA SER A 125 -7.68 -13.34 -7.01
C SER A 125 -6.76 -14.54 -6.81
N VAL A 126 -6.25 -14.70 -5.59
CA VAL A 126 -5.47 -15.89 -5.23
C VAL A 126 -6.33 -17.16 -5.37
N PHE A 127 -7.62 -17.06 -5.08
CA PHE A 127 -8.58 -18.16 -5.25
C PHE A 127 -8.82 -18.49 -6.72
N ASP A 128 -9.01 -17.49 -7.57
CA ASP A 128 -9.16 -17.69 -9.02
C ASP A 128 -7.93 -18.40 -9.60
N TYR A 129 -6.72 -18.00 -9.19
CA TYR A 129 -5.49 -18.68 -9.58
C TYR A 129 -5.42 -20.12 -9.06
N SER A 130 -5.85 -20.35 -7.82
CA SER A 130 -5.87 -21.69 -7.21
C SER A 130 -6.82 -22.63 -7.93
N GLU A 131 -8.00 -22.15 -8.32
CA GLU A 131 -8.97 -22.93 -9.10
C GLU A 131 -8.41 -23.30 -10.49
N MET A 132 -7.64 -22.42 -11.12
CA MET A 132 -7.01 -22.67 -12.42
C MET A 132 -5.85 -23.67 -12.38
N THR A 133 -5.08 -23.73 -11.28
CA THR A 133 -3.88 -24.59 -11.18
C THR A 133 -4.15 -26.00 -10.68
N GLY A 134 -5.40 -26.32 -10.32
CA GLY A 134 -5.78 -27.62 -9.75
C GLY A 134 -5.88 -27.58 -8.22
N LYS A 135 -6.90 -28.26 -7.67
CA LYS A 135 -7.38 -28.15 -6.28
C LYS A 135 -6.58 -28.91 -5.22
N GLU A 136 -5.45 -29.52 -5.55
CA GLU A 136 -4.97 -30.66 -4.74
C GLU A 136 -4.18 -30.31 -3.47
N ASN A 137 -3.76 -29.06 -3.26
CA ASN A 137 -2.96 -28.70 -2.08
C ASN A 137 -3.61 -27.62 -1.22
N SER A 138 -3.84 -27.94 0.06
CA SER A 138 -4.03 -26.93 1.10
C SER A 138 -2.72 -26.18 1.30
N TRP A 139 -2.76 -24.86 1.25
CA TRP A 139 -1.61 -24.01 1.50
C TRP A 139 -2.03 -22.85 2.41
N ALA A 140 -1.05 -22.34 3.15
CA ALA A 140 -1.15 -21.11 3.90
C ALA A 140 -0.12 -20.13 3.37
N GLY A 141 -0.36 -18.83 3.48
CA GLY A 141 0.68 -17.87 3.20
C GLY A 141 0.34 -16.46 3.59
N ARG A 142 1.33 -15.59 3.39
CA ARG A 142 1.28 -14.18 3.71
C ARG A 142 1.41 -13.33 2.48
N GLU A 143 0.73 -12.19 2.49
CA GLU A 143 0.84 -11.18 1.46
C GLU A 143 0.96 -9.81 2.08
N TRP A 144 1.78 -8.96 1.47
CA TRP A 144 2.06 -7.69 2.07
C TRP A 144 2.64 -6.62 1.14
N PHE A 145 2.49 -5.35 1.53
CA PHE A 145 3.05 -4.23 0.79
C PHE A 145 4.53 -4.04 1.06
N VAL A 146 5.30 -3.73 0.01
CA VAL A 146 6.72 -3.39 0.12
C VAL A 146 7.06 -2.15 -0.70
N VAL A 147 8.06 -1.40 -0.24
CA VAL A 147 8.74 -0.41 -1.08
C VAL A 147 9.78 -1.14 -1.94
N LYS A 148 9.58 -1.15 -3.26
CA LYS A 148 10.49 -1.74 -4.27
C LYS A 148 11.57 -0.76 -4.73
N LYS A 149 11.27 0.54 -4.72
CA LYS A 149 12.21 1.61 -5.04
C LYS A 149 11.86 2.85 -4.21
N ALA A 150 12.86 3.51 -3.66
CA ALA A 150 12.73 4.81 -3.02
C ALA A 150 13.91 5.68 -3.43
N GLU A 151 13.63 6.94 -3.76
CA GLU A 151 14.66 7.96 -4.02
C GLU A 151 14.10 9.34 -3.74
N VAL A 152 15.00 10.29 -3.51
CA VAL A 152 14.68 11.72 -3.36
C VAL A 152 15.38 12.46 -4.47
N ARG A 153 14.60 13.13 -5.32
CA ARG A 153 15.10 14.02 -6.36
C ARG A 153 14.96 15.46 -5.90
N MET A 154 15.71 16.35 -6.54
CA MET A 154 15.66 17.78 -6.26
C MET A 154 15.41 18.57 -7.56
N ALA A 155 14.46 19.51 -7.51
CA ALA A 155 14.14 20.43 -8.60
C ALA A 155 15.07 21.66 -8.63
N GLU A 156 14.93 22.50 -9.66
CA GLU A 156 15.73 23.73 -9.83
C GLU A 156 15.61 24.73 -8.69
N ASP A 157 14.46 24.77 -8.03
CA ASP A 157 14.17 25.63 -6.89
C ASP A 157 14.45 24.95 -5.54
N ASN A 158 15.20 23.84 -5.57
CA ASN A 158 15.51 22.98 -4.42
C ASN A 158 14.29 22.32 -3.77
N THR A 159 13.18 22.20 -4.51
CA THR A 159 12.06 21.37 -4.06
C THR A 159 12.46 19.90 -4.03
N LEU A 160 12.21 19.24 -2.91
CA LEU A 160 12.42 17.81 -2.72
C LEU A 160 11.23 17.04 -3.31
N ILE A 161 11.54 16.03 -4.14
CA ILE A 161 10.56 15.22 -4.86
C ILE A 161 10.73 13.76 -4.43
N PRO A 162 9.86 13.25 -3.53
CA PRO A 162 9.90 11.84 -3.16
C PRO A 162 9.39 10.98 -4.30
N HIS A 163 10.17 9.98 -4.69
CA HIS A 163 9.75 8.99 -5.67
C HIS A 163 9.77 7.60 -5.05
N VAL A 164 8.60 6.95 -5.06
CA VAL A 164 8.43 5.59 -4.54
C VAL A 164 7.83 4.67 -5.59
N LYS A 165 8.31 3.43 -5.64
CA LYS A 165 7.65 2.34 -6.33
C LYS A 165 7.22 1.32 -5.31
N MET A 166 5.93 1.21 -5.10
CA MET A 166 5.33 0.22 -4.21
C MET A 166 5.15 -1.12 -4.95
N GLY A 167 4.95 -2.18 -4.19
CA GLY A 167 4.57 -3.49 -4.70
C GLY A 167 3.97 -4.34 -3.59
N VAL A 168 3.66 -5.58 -3.94
CA VAL A 168 3.22 -6.62 -3.02
C VAL A 168 4.22 -7.77 -3.07
N GLU A 169 4.55 -8.32 -1.92
CA GLU A 169 5.28 -9.59 -1.79
C GLU A 169 4.38 -10.63 -1.15
N ALA A 170 4.69 -11.89 -1.44
CA ALA A 170 4.01 -13.00 -0.82
C ALA A 170 4.99 -14.11 -0.44
N ARG A 171 4.65 -14.83 0.63
CA ARG A 171 5.33 -16.04 1.07
C ARG A 171 4.34 -17.12 1.45
N GLU A 172 4.54 -18.31 0.91
CA GLU A 172 3.93 -19.53 1.44
C GLU A 172 4.43 -19.77 2.88
N GLN A 173 3.54 -20.18 3.76
CA GLN A 173 3.85 -20.57 5.13
C GLN A 173 3.82 -22.08 5.26
N ILE A 174 4.86 -22.63 5.89
CA ILE A 174 5.04 -24.04 6.15
C ILE A 174 4.94 -24.31 7.65
N LEU A 175 4.21 -25.37 8.02
CA LEU A 175 4.12 -25.80 9.40
C LEU A 175 5.43 -26.49 9.81
N THR A 176 6.15 -25.86 10.73
CA THR A 176 7.36 -26.39 11.36
C THR A 176 7.06 -26.85 12.79
N LYS A 177 8.08 -27.33 13.49
CA LYS A 177 7.97 -27.67 14.92
C LYS A 177 7.70 -26.45 15.81
N ASN A 178 7.96 -25.24 15.31
CA ASN A 178 7.80 -23.99 16.05
C ASN A 178 6.50 -23.26 15.72
N GLY A 179 5.67 -23.81 14.81
CA GLY A 179 4.47 -23.14 14.30
C GLY A 179 4.58 -22.88 12.79
N LEU A 180 3.84 -21.90 12.28
CA LEU A 180 3.96 -21.51 10.87
C LEU A 180 5.18 -20.61 10.67
N GLU A 181 6.08 -21.03 9.78
CA GLU A 181 7.22 -20.21 9.33
C GLU A 181 7.11 -19.93 7.83
N ASP A 182 7.74 -18.86 7.36
CA ASP A 182 7.80 -18.61 5.91
C ASP A 182 8.67 -19.64 5.21
N ALA A 183 8.18 -20.13 4.07
CA ALA A 183 9.00 -20.83 3.11
C ALA A 183 10.13 -19.88 2.64
N PRO A 184 11.39 -20.35 2.58
CA PRO A 184 12.51 -19.54 2.09
C PRO A 184 12.27 -18.97 0.68
N VAL A 185 11.60 -19.76 -0.17
CA VAL A 185 11.22 -19.40 -1.54
C VAL A 185 9.82 -19.92 -1.82
N THR A 186 8.95 -19.03 -2.28
CA THR A 186 7.63 -19.42 -2.79
C THR A 186 7.71 -19.77 -4.27
N ALA A 187 7.13 -20.91 -4.63
CA ALA A 187 7.18 -21.43 -5.99
C ALA A 187 6.70 -20.39 -7.02
N PRO A 188 7.37 -20.21 -8.18
CA PRO A 188 6.96 -19.26 -9.22
C PRO A 188 5.51 -19.39 -9.69
N HIS A 189 4.96 -20.60 -9.65
CA HIS A 189 3.59 -20.87 -10.09
C HIS A 189 2.56 -20.85 -8.94
N HIS A 190 2.98 -20.56 -7.71
CA HIS A 190 2.10 -20.48 -6.55
C HIS A 190 1.07 -19.35 -6.73
N PRO A 191 -0.23 -19.59 -6.44
CA PRO A 191 -1.29 -18.58 -6.57
C PRO A 191 -0.98 -17.23 -5.90
N LEU A 192 -0.54 -17.24 -4.65
CA LEU A 192 -0.08 -16.04 -3.91
C LEU A 192 0.96 -15.23 -4.69
N LYS A 193 1.97 -15.90 -5.25
CA LYS A 193 3.04 -15.22 -5.98
C LYS A 193 2.52 -14.60 -7.28
N LYS A 194 1.64 -15.30 -8.01
CA LYS A 194 1.00 -14.76 -9.22
C LYS A 194 0.16 -13.52 -8.90
N PHE A 195 -0.62 -13.56 -7.82
CA PHE A 195 -1.40 -12.42 -7.37
C PHE A 195 -0.50 -11.25 -6.98
N ALA A 196 0.50 -11.47 -6.13
CA ALA A 196 1.44 -10.43 -5.71
C ALA A 196 2.19 -9.80 -6.90
N GLU A 197 2.60 -10.59 -7.89
CA GLU A 197 3.23 -10.10 -9.12
C GLU A 197 2.26 -9.28 -9.98
N ALA A 198 1.01 -9.76 -10.16
CA ALA A 198 -0.02 -9.05 -10.90
C ALA A 198 -0.41 -7.73 -10.21
N PHE A 199 -0.56 -7.74 -8.89
CA PHE A 199 -0.84 -6.55 -8.08
C PHE A 199 0.32 -5.56 -8.18
N THR A 200 1.56 -6.03 -8.03
CA THR A 200 2.77 -5.19 -8.16
C THR A 200 2.87 -4.52 -9.52
N ARG A 201 2.59 -5.27 -10.60
CA ARG A 201 2.59 -4.73 -11.97
C ARG A 201 1.56 -3.62 -12.13
N ASN A 202 0.39 -3.82 -11.56
CA ASN A 202 -0.76 -2.92 -11.67
C ASN A 202 -0.86 -1.88 -10.54
N PHE A 203 0.11 -1.82 -9.62
CA PHE A 203 -0.01 -1.07 -8.36
C PHE A 203 -0.46 0.37 -8.59
N ASP A 204 0.12 1.07 -9.57
CA ASP A 204 -0.23 2.47 -9.83
C ASP A 204 -1.67 2.64 -10.28
N LEU A 205 -2.18 1.76 -11.16
CA LEU A 205 -3.59 1.81 -11.57
C LEU A 205 -4.52 1.45 -10.40
N VAL A 206 -4.13 0.50 -9.55
CA VAL A 206 -4.87 0.17 -8.33
C VAL A 206 -4.91 1.37 -7.39
N ALA A 207 -3.77 2.04 -7.18
CA ALA A 207 -3.68 3.26 -6.38
C ALA A 207 -4.57 4.37 -6.96
N GLU A 208 -4.64 4.55 -8.29
CA GLU A 208 -5.55 5.54 -8.88
C GLU A 208 -7.04 5.18 -8.79
N ARG A 209 -7.38 3.92 -8.52
CA ARG A 209 -8.79 3.49 -8.35
C ARG A 209 -9.18 3.36 -6.88
N LYS A 210 -8.25 3.08 -5.97
CA LYS A 210 -8.50 2.76 -4.57
C LYS A 210 -7.80 3.75 -3.65
N SER A 211 -8.60 4.59 -2.99
CA SER A 211 -8.17 5.66 -2.08
C SER A 211 -7.23 5.15 -0.99
N VAL A 212 -7.54 4.00 -0.40
CA VAL A 212 -6.70 3.39 0.64
C VAL A 212 -5.29 3.04 0.13
N ILE A 213 -5.18 2.54 -1.10
CA ILE A 213 -3.90 2.19 -1.72
C ILE A 213 -3.15 3.44 -2.16
N PHE A 214 -3.87 4.47 -2.64
CA PHE A 214 -3.31 5.79 -2.90
C PHE A 214 -2.67 6.39 -1.64
N HIS A 215 -3.40 6.43 -0.54
CA HIS A 215 -2.90 7.01 0.70
C HIS A 215 -1.75 6.20 1.32
N LEU A 216 -1.73 4.88 1.13
CA LEU A 216 -0.56 4.07 1.50
C LEU A 216 0.69 4.50 0.72
N ARG A 217 0.57 4.78 -0.59
CA ARG A 217 1.66 5.32 -1.41
C ARG A 217 2.11 6.70 -0.92
N GLU A 218 1.18 7.57 -0.54
CA GLU A 218 1.51 8.89 0.02
C GLU A 218 2.19 8.80 1.40
N LEU A 219 1.80 7.85 2.25
CA LEU A 219 2.49 7.55 3.51
C LEU A 219 3.93 7.05 3.24
N ALA A 220 4.13 6.22 2.22
CA ALA A 220 5.46 5.78 1.81
C ALA A 220 6.33 6.96 1.32
N LYS A 221 5.78 7.87 0.50
CA LYS A 221 6.47 9.11 0.09
C LYS A 221 6.88 9.95 1.30
N ALA A 222 5.97 10.14 2.26
CA ALA A 222 6.24 10.87 3.48
C ALA A 222 7.32 10.19 4.35
N SER A 223 7.33 8.86 4.41
CA SER A 223 8.36 8.08 5.12
C SER A 223 9.74 8.21 4.47
N VAL A 224 9.81 8.20 3.14
CA VAL A 224 11.04 8.47 2.37
C VAL A 224 11.57 9.87 2.65
N MET A 225 10.69 10.87 2.70
CA MET A 225 11.08 12.23 3.09
C MET A 225 11.59 12.28 4.52
N ALA A 226 10.89 11.69 5.48
CA ALA A 226 11.32 11.66 6.87
C ALA A 226 12.71 11.03 7.02
N LYS A 227 12.98 9.91 6.35
CA LYS A 227 14.29 9.27 6.35
C LYS A 227 15.36 10.17 5.71
N TYR A 228 15.10 10.73 4.52
CA TYR A 228 16.05 11.65 3.87
C TYR A 228 16.39 12.84 4.77
N LEU A 229 15.41 13.49 5.39
CA LEU A 229 15.63 14.64 6.27
C LEU A 229 16.53 14.30 7.47
N VAL A 230 16.34 13.12 8.06
CA VAL A 230 17.14 12.65 9.20
C VAL A 230 18.54 12.23 8.74
N ASP A 231 18.64 11.41 7.70
CA ASP A 231 19.90 10.81 7.23
C ASP A 231 20.83 11.87 6.60
N SER A 232 20.27 12.84 5.85
CA SER A 232 21.02 13.98 5.29
C SER A 232 21.37 15.06 6.33
N LYS A 233 20.92 14.91 7.58
CA LYS A 233 21.08 15.88 8.68
C LYS A 233 20.49 17.25 8.35
N ALA A 234 19.38 17.27 7.60
CA ALA A 234 18.62 18.49 7.38
C ALA A 234 18.10 19.03 8.72
N LYS A 235 18.20 20.35 8.91
CA LYS A 235 17.70 21.06 10.08
C LYS A 235 16.19 21.21 9.96
N VAL A 236 15.48 20.26 10.55
CA VAL A 236 14.03 20.30 10.72
C VAL A 236 13.70 21.18 11.94
N ASP A 237 12.75 22.10 11.79
CA ASP A 237 12.29 22.94 12.89
C ASP A 237 11.78 22.08 14.06
N PRO A 238 12.28 22.27 15.30
CA PRO A 238 11.85 21.49 16.45
C PRO A 238 10.34 21.49 16.70
N SER A 239 9.63 22.55 16.28
CA SER A 239 8.17 22.64 16.38
C SER A 239 7.46 21.52 15.64
N TRP A 240 8.03 20.99 14.55
CA TRP A 240 7.43 19.88 13.79
C TRP A 240 7.27 18.64 14.67
N TYR A 241 8.25 18.32 15.51
CA TYR A 241 8.12 17.23 16.48
C TYR A 241 7.04 17.53 17.51
N GLY A 242 6.91 18.79 17.97
CA GLY A 242 5.82 19.21 18.85
C GLY A 242 4.43 19.05 18.21
N LEU A 243 4.30 19.30 16.90
CA LEU A 243 3.07 19.03 16.14
C LEU A 243 2.76 17.54 16.08
N ALA A 244 3.77 16.70 15.83
CA ALA A 244 3.60 15.25 15.81
C ALA A 244 3.15 14.71 17.18
N GLU A 245 3.73 15.21 18.28
CA GLU A 245 3.29 14.89 19.64
C GLU A 245 1.83 15.32 19.88
N GLU A 246 1.44 16.48 19.39
CA GLU A 246 0.07 16.96 19.54
C GLU A 246 -0.93 16.08 18.77
N ILE A 247 -0.60 15.64 17.56
CA ILE A 247 -1.44 14.71 16.77
C ILE A 247 -1.64 13.43 17.58
N VAL A 248 -0.56 12.80 18.03
CA VAL A 248 -0.61 11.55 18.81
C VAL A 248 -1.37 11.72 20.12
N ARG A 249 -1.22 12.87 20.80
CA ARG A 249 -1.95 13.15 22.05
C ARG A 249 -3.45 13.38 21.81
N LYS A 250 -3.84 13.90 20.65
CA LYS A 250 -5.25 14.13 20.29
C LYS A 250 -5.94 12.87 19.76
N THR A 251 -5.15 11.90 19.28
CA THR A 251 -5.66 10.61 18.83
C THR A 251 -6.37 9.88 19.97
N THR A 252 -7.60 9.48 19.72
CA THR A 252 -8.32 8.56 20.59
C THR A 252 -7.71 7.17 20.45
N PRO A 253 -7.41 6.47 21.56
CA PRO A 253 -6.99 5.08 21.49
C PRO A 253 -7.98 4.24 20.67
N GLU A 254 -7.44 3.34 19.86
CA GLU A 254 -8.26 2.45 19.05
C GLU A 254 -9.14 1.57 19.95
N ALA A 255 -10.46 1.57 19.70
CA ALA A 255 -11.43 0.85 20.52
C ALA A 255 -11.29 -0.68 20.40
N HIS A 256 -10.82 -1.17 19.26
CA HIS A 256 -10.74 -2.60 18.93
C HIS A 256 -9.37 -2.94 18.35
N THR A 257 -8.48 -3.41 19.22
CA THR A 257 -7.16 -3.93 18.86
C THR A 257 -7.21 -5.32 18.24
N GLU A 258 -8.34 -6.01 18.38
CA GLU A 258 -8.58 -7.33 17.80
C GLU A 258 -9.74 -7.28 16.80
N ILE A 259 -9.59 -8.03 15.72
CA ILE A 259 -10.61 -8.21 14.69
C ILE A 259 -10.87 -9.70 14.47
N PRO A 260 -12.08 -10.08 14.03
CA PRO A 260 -12.32 -11.43 13.57
C PRO A 260 -11.36 -11.80 12.43
N GLN A 261 -11.02 -13.08 12.33
CA GLN A 261 -10.25 -13.54 11.18
C GLN A 261 -11.02 -13.34 9.88
N LEU A 262 -10.34 -12.71 8.92
CA LEU A 262 -10.85 -12.47 7.56
C LEU A 262 -11.44 -13.72 6.89
N TRP A 263 -10.85 -14.89 7.13
CA TRP A 263 -11.28 -16.14 6.50
C TRP A 263 -12.37 -16.90 7.27
N MET A 264 -12.76 -16.43 8.46
CA MET A 264 -13.93 -16.99 9.17
C MET A 264 -15.22 -16.79 8.34
N ASN A 265 -15.20 -15.86 7.37
CA ASN A 265 -15.97 -15.98 6.14
C ASN A 265 -15.34 -17.07 5.28
N MET A 266 -15.61 -18.33 5.62
CA MET A 266 -15.37 -19.43 4.69
C MET A 266 -16.14 -19.10 3.41
N ARG A 267 -15.46 -18.55 2.40
CA ARG A 267 -15.69 -18.98 1.03
C ARG A 267 -15.21 -20.41 0.92
N GLY A 268 -15.88 -21.30 1.64
CA GLY A 268 -16.33 -22.47 0.95
C GLY A 268 -17.05 -21.89 -0.27
N ASN A 269 -16.45 -22.04 -1.45
CA ASN A 269 -17.21 -22.20 -2.68
C ASN A 269 -18.00 -23.49 -2.53
N THR A 270 -18.89 -23.45 -1.55
CA THR A 270 -19.77 -24.50 -1.14
C THR A 270 -20.93 -24.34 -2.11
N ARG A 271 -20.62 -24.66 -3.38
CA ARG A 271 -21.55 -25.36 -4.25
C ARG A 271 -21.79 -26.71 -3.58
N ILE A 272 -22.45 -26.70 -2.43
CA ILE A 272 -22.71 -27.90 -1.64
C ILE A 272 -23.94 -28.51 -2.22
N LYS A 273 -23.83 -29.78 -2.57
CA LYS A 273 -25.00 -30.61 -2.77
C LYS A 273 -25.05 -31.57 -1.61
N LEU A 274 -26.20 -31.61 -0.94
CA LEU A 274 -26.44 -32.66 0.02
C LEU A 274 -26.58 -33.97 -0.78
N LYS A 275 -25.66 -34.92 -0.59
CA LYS A 275 -25.75 -36.27 -1.17
C LYS A 275 -25.68 -37.27 -0.03
N ASN A 276 -26.75 -38.04 0.15
CA ASN A 276 -26.87 -39.06 1.19
C ASN A 276 -26.69 -38.50 2.62
N GLY A 277 -27.24 -37.32 2.91
CA GLY A 277 -27.13 -36.69 4.23
C GLY A 277 -25.74 -36.12 4.55
N ARG A 278 -24.82 -36.09 3.57
CA ARG A 278 -23.51 -35.45 3.70
C ARG A 278 -23.40 -34.27 2.75
N LEU A 279 -22.81 -33.19 3.24
CA LEU A 279 -22.43 -32.03 2.43
C LEU A 279 -21.21 -32.42 1.59
N ILE A 280 -21.34 -32.40 0.26
CA ILE A 280 -20.23 -32.59 -0.67
C ILE A 280 -20.12 -31.40 -1.62
N ASP A 281 -18.89 -31.00 -1.95
CA ASP A 281 -18.60 -30.05 -3.02
C ASP A 281 -19.09 -30.63 -4.36
N MET A 282 -19.93 -29.88 -5.10
CA MET A 282 -20.54 -30.30 -6.36
C MET A 282 -19.53 -30.55 -7.48
N VAL A 283 -18.35 -29.91 -7.42
CA VAL A 283 -17.32 -29.98 -8.46
C VAL A 283 -16.35 -31.12 -8.19
N THR A 284 -15.93 -31.32 -6.94
CA THR A 284 -14.93 -32.34 -6.59
C THR A 284 -15.50 -33.61 -6.00
N GLY A 285 -16.70 -33.58 -5.42
CA GLY A 285 -17.25 -34.71 -4.65
C GLY A 285 -16.49 -35.03 -3.36
N GLY A 286 -15.50 -34.21 -2.97
CA GLY A 286 -14.66 -34.37 -1.79
C GLY A 286 -15.05 -33.44 -0.62
N GLN A 287 -14.36 -33.61 0.51
CA GLN A 287 -14.40 -32.65 1.62
C GLN A 287 -13.71 -31.33 1.19
N SER A 288 -14.25 -30.20 1.64
CA SER A 288 -13.73 -28.86 1.30
C SER A 288 -12.28 -28.70 1.78
N SER A 289 -11.37 -28.32 0.88
CA SER A 289 -10.01 -27.92 1.25
C SER A 289 -10.01 -26.50 1.81
N LEU A 290 -9.35 -26.29 2.95
CA LEU A 290 -9.20 -24.99 3.59
C LEU A 290 -7.99 -24.27 2.97
N GLN A 291 -8.19 -23.03 2.54
CA GLN A 291 -7.13 -22.13 2.06
C GLN A 291 -7.17 -20.88 2.93
N ALA A 292 -6.03 -20.48 3.49
CA ALA A 292 -5.94 -19.34 4.40
C ALA A 292 -4.81 -18.39 4.00
N ILE A 293 -5.10 -17.09 4.05
CA ILE A 293 -4.14 -16.00 3.80
C ILE A 293 -4.01 -15.19 5.09
N TYR A 294 -2.80 -15.09 5.64
CA TYR A 294 -2.47 -14.39 6.87
C TYR A 294 -1.65 -13.13 6.58
N GLY A 295 -1.47 -12.24 7.57
CA GLY A 295 -0.40 -11.24 7.46
C GLY A 295 -0.27 -10.18 8.57
N GLY A 296 0.76 -10.30 9.41
CA GLY A 296 1.43 -9.39 10.38
C GLY A 296 2.45 -8.35 9.82
N VAL A 297 3.69 -8.05 10.35
CA VAL A 297 4.94 -7.33 9.85
C VAL A 297 5.97 -7.36 10.98
N GLU A 298 7.25 -7.58 10.65
CA GLU A 298 8.41 -7.39 11.53
C GLU A 298 9.66 -7.02 10.68
N PHE A 299 10.51 -6.10 11.17
CA PHE A 299 11.63 -5.55 10.39
C PHE A 299 12.88 -6.44 10.42
N GLY A 300 13.40 -6.76 9.24
CA GLY A 300 14.72 -7.34 9.04
C GLY A 300 15.88 -6.38 9.37
N LEU A 301 15.94 -5.89 10.61
CA LEU A 301 17.16 -5.30 11.19
C LEU A 301 18.28 -6.34 11.27
N ASP A 302 17.94 -7.64 11.30
CA ASP A 302 18.91 -8.74 11.33
C ASP A 302 19.64 -8.98 10.00
N ARG A 303 19.23 -8.33 8.89
CA ARG A 303 19.92 -8.48 7.60
C ARG A 303 21.17 -7.61 7.48
N PHE A 304 21.38 -6.71 8.41
CA PHE A 304 22.56 -5.87 8.46
C PHE A 304 23.09 -5.92 9.89
N GLU A 305 24.29 -6.47 10.07
CA GLU A 305 25.11 -6.08 11.21
C GLU A 305 25.22 -4.55 11.15
N LEU A 306 24.41 -3.86 11.95
CA LEU A 306 24.56 -2.44 12.21
C LEU A 306 26.01 -2.29 12.64
N SER A 307 26.80 -1.70 11.75
CA SER A 307 28.17 -1.27 12.03
C SER A 307 28.07 -0.30 13.20
N GLN A 308 28.17 -0.88 14.40
CA GLN A 308 28.32 -0.15 15.64
C GLN A 308 29.53 0.74 15.43
N ARG A 309 29.26 2.03 15.35
CA ARG A 309 30.28 3.06 15.27
C ARG A 309 31.20 2.88 16.48
N HIS A 310 32.41 2.40 16.22
CA HIS A 310 33.57 2.74 17.02
C HIS A 310 33.73 4.26 16.99
N ALA A 311 33.14 4.93 17.96
CA ALA A 311 33.51 6.30 18.30
C ALA A 311 33.58 6.38 19.83
N LEU A 312 34.80 6.68 20.30
CA LEU A 312 35.17 7.11 21.65
C LEU A 312 35.47 6.02 22.69
N GLN A 313 36.72 5.54 22.65
CA GLN A 313 37.53 5.51 23.88
C GLN A 313 39.01 5.68 23.51
N GLY A 314 39.44 6.95 23.43
CA GLY A 314 40.83 7.29 23.64
C GLY A 314 41.09 7.34 25.14
N GLN A 315 41.89 6.40 25.65
CA GLN A 315 42.70 6.62 26.85
C GLN A 315 44.10 6.08 26.61
N PRO A 316 45.16 6.89 26.79
CA PRO A 316 46.52 6.41 26.92
C PRO A 316 46.80 6.09 28.39
N GLY A 317 47.11 4.84 28.70
CA GLY A 317 47.45 4.45 30.07
C GLY A 317 48.10 3.08 30.13
N MET A 318 49.43 3.06 30.16
CA MET A 318 50.26 1.91 30.47
C MET A 318 49.86 1.25 31.79
N GLN A 319 49.88 -0.09 31.84
CA GLN A 319 50.59 -0.83 32.90
C GLN A 319 50.76 -2.31 32.51
N LEU A 320 52.02 -2.73 32.40
CA LEU A 320 52.43 -4.13 32.35
C LEU A 320 52.16 -4.77 33.71
N GLY A 321 51.39 -5.86 33.74
CA GLY A 321 51.22 -6.73 34.89
C GLY A 321 51.04 -8.18 34.43
N GLN A 322 51.96 -9.04 34.84
CA GLN A 322 52.02 -10.46 34.48
C GLN A 322 50.92 -11.28 35.18
N SER A 323 50.56 -12.39 34.53
CA SER A 323 49.92 -13.60 35.08
C SER A 323 48.43 -13.54 35.46
N GLY A 324 47.64 -14.32 34.72
CA GLY A 324 46.24 -14.60 35.03
C GLY A 324 45.42 -14.72 33.76
N ARG A 325 45.29 -15.94 33.21
CA ARG A 325 44.42 -16.21 32.05
C ARG A 325 42.96 -15.87 32.44
N PRO A 326 42.30 -14.89 31.82
CA PRO A 326 40.86 -14.76 31.96
C PRO A 326 40.21 -15.76 30.99
N MET A 327 39.40 -16.66 31.54
CA MET A 327 38.43 -17.43 30.78
C MET A 327 37.41 -16.46 30.16
N PHE A 328 37.64 -16.07 28.91
CA PHE A 328 36.62 -15.45 28.08
C PHE A 328 35.56 -16.51 27.76
N MET A 329 34.49 -16.53 28.55
CA MET A 329 33.24 -17.12 28.08
C MET A 329 32.66 -16.17 27.03
N PRO A 330 32.34 -16.66 25.81
CA PRO A 330 31.52 -15.88 24.90
C PRO A 330 30.13 -15.76 25.55
N GLN A 331 29.83 -14.60 26.12
CA GLN A 331 28.45 -14.20 26.38
C GLN A 331 27.74 -14.17 25.03
N ARG A 332 27.04 -15.26 24.73
CA ARG A 332 25.99 -15.32 23.73
C ARG A 332 24.97 -14.25 24.12
N PHE A 333 25.07 -13.07 23.51
CA PHE A 333 23.94 -12.18 23.38
C PHE A 333 22.91 -12.94 22.54
N GLN A 334 21.99 -13.61 23.22
CA GLN A 334 20.74 -14.07 22.65
C GLN A 334 19.87 -12.81 22.45
N LEU A 335 20.22 -11.98 21.47
CA LEU A 335 19.18 -11.18 20.81
C LEU A 335 18.28 -12.22 20.14
N GLY A 336 17.08 -12.36 20.69
CA GLY A 336 16.12 -13.35 20.24
C GLY A 336 15.93 -13.25 18.74
N GLN A 337 16.03 -14.40 18.07
CA GLN A 337 15.50 -14.61 16.74
C GLN A 337 14.03 -14.18 16.78
N ARG A 338 13.74 -12.97 16.32
CA ARG A 338 12.37 -12.58 16.01
C ARG A 338 12.24 -12.48 14.51
N GLU A 339 11.71 -13.58 14.01
CA GLU A 339 10.59 -13.72 13.07
C GLU A 339 10.45 -12.69 11.92
N MET A 340 10.15 -13.24 10.73
CA MET A 340 10.14 -12.57 9.43
C MET A 340 8.87 -11.73 9.17
N PRO A 341 8.92 -10.69 8.30
CA PRO A 341 7.85 -9.70 8.07
C PRO A 341 6.53 -10.25 7.57
N GLN A 342 5.43 -9.97 8.26
CA GLN A 342 4.11 -10.47 7.94
C GLN A 342 3.13 -9.46 7.17
N GLY A 343 3.44 -8.22 6.71
CA GLY A 343 2.44 -7.15 6.21
C GLY A 343 3.06 -5.81 5.69
N VAL A 344 2.49 -4.61 5.87
CA VAL A 344 3.08 -3.34 5.33
C VAL A 344 4.55 -3.07 5.76
N ASP A 345 5.48 -3.36 4.85
CA ASP A 345 6.92 -3.18 5.01
C ASP A 345 7.41 -1.94 4.26
N LEU A 346 7.55 -0.85 5.01
CA LEU A 346 8.20 0.37 4.55
C LEU A 346 9.69 0.38 4.86
N ASN A 347 10.38 -0.76 5.04
CA ASN A 347 11.82 -0.77 5.31
C ASN A 347 12.60 -0.07 4.20
N LEU A 348 13.13 1.10 4.56
CA LEU A 348 13.88 1.94 3.65
C LEU A 348 15.39 1.79 3.82
N ASP A 349 15.89 1.03 4.79
CA ASP A 349 17.33 0.95 5.09
C ASP A 349 18.13 0.24 3.99
N LYS A 350 17.45 -0.49 3.10
CA LYS A 350 18.04 -1.03 1.86
C LYS A 350 18.29 0.03 0.77
N PHE A 351 17.81 1.26 0.96
CA PHE A 351 18.00 2.37 0.03
C PHE A 351 18.91 3.43 0.64
N ALA A 352 19.95 3.82 -0.11
CA ALA A 352 20.77 4.97 0.25
C ALA A 352 20.00 6.26 -0.02
N LEU A 353 19.46 6.87 1.03
CA LEU A 353 18.71 8.13 0.99
C LEU A 353 19.46 9.28 1.69
N ASP A 354 20.77 9.14 1.82
CA ASP A 354 21.67 10.16 2.40
C ASP A 354 22.16 11.18 1.37
N THR A 355 22.08 10.85 0.09
CA THR A 355 22.40 11.75 -1.02
C THR A 355 21.21 11.90 -1.97
N GLU A 356 20.88 13.13 -2.34
CA GLU A 356 19.99 13.41 -3.46
C GLU A 356 20.53 12.87 -4.78
N GLU A 357 19.71 12.12 -5.52
CA GLU A 357 20.04 11.83 -6.91
C GLU A 357 19.67 13.07 -7.74
N ARG A 358 20.66 13.89 -8.07
CA ARG A 358 20.47 14.99 -9.02
C ARG A 358 20.18 14.36 -10.39
N PHE A 359 18.92 14.43 -10.81
CA PHE A 359 18.49 13.93 -12.11
C PHE A 359 19.37 14.54 -13.21
N LYS A 360 19.77 13.74 -14.21
CA LYS A 360 20.62 14.23 -15.31
C LYS A 360 19.95 15.33 -16.15
N GLY A 361 18.64 15.54 -15.98
CA GLY A 361 17.91 16.72 -16.40
C GLY A 361 17.50 17.57 -15.19
N ARG A 362 17.52 18.89 -15.31
CA ARG A 362 16.97 19.74 -14.26
C ARG A 362 15.45 19.68 -14.33
N LEU A 363 14.78 19.33 -13.23
CA LEU A 363 13.33 19.42 -13.13
C LEU A 363 12.96 20.89 -12.93
N PRO A 364 11.97 21.43 -13.67
CA PRO A 364 11.59 22.83 -13.53
C PRO A 364 11.15 23.13 -12.10
N PRO A 365 11.19 24.41 -11.68
CA PRO A 365 10.66 24.83 -10.38
C PRO A 365 9.24 24.32 -10.17
N CYS A 366 9.00 23.71 -9.01
CA CYS A 366 7.70 23.12 -8.68
C CYS A 366 7.15 23.61 -7.34
N SER A 367 7.81 24.57 -6.69
CA SER A 367 7.27 25.28 -5.53
C SER A 367 6.75 26.67 -5.90
N GLY A 368 5.60 27.01 -5.32
CA GLY A 368 4.98 28.31 -5.40
C GLY A 368 5.14 29.10 -4.10
N GLY A 369 5.32 30.41 -4.22
CA GLY A 369 5.25 31.32 -3.08
C GLY A 369 3.81 31.46 -2.54
N PRO A 370 3.60 32.09 -1.37
CA PRO A 370 2.27 32.13 -0.74
C PRO A 370 1.18 32.86 -1.54
N ASN A 371 1.56 33.75 -2.46
CA ASN A 371 0.64 34.50 -3.32
C ASN A 371 0.51 33.89 -4.74
N SER A 372 1.12 32.73 -4.97
CA SER A 372 1.19 32.14 -6.30
C SER A 372 -0.14 31.49 -6.70
N LEU A 373 -0.24 31.01 -7.95
CA LEU A 373 -1.41 30.27 -8.40
C LEU A 373 -1.51 28.93 -7.66
N GLU A 374 -0.37 28.31 -7.39
CA GLU A 374 -0.21 27.05 -6.67
C GLU A 374 -0.82 27.12 -5.27
N ALA A 375 -0.59 28.22 -4.54
CA ALA A 375 -1.13 28.40 -3.19
C ALA A 375 -2.67 28.58 -3.17
N ARG A 376 -3.25 29.09 -4.27
CA ARG A 376 -4.69 29.47 -4.35
C ARG A 376 -5.57 28.45 -5.09
N THR A 377 -4.97 27.45 -5.72
CA THR A 377 -5.73 26.48 -6.52
C THR A 377 -6.22 25.35 -5.64
N THR A 378 -7.53 25.20 -5.52
CA THR A 378 -8.16 24.00 -4.96
C THR A 378 -8.18 22.91 -6.03
N LEU A 379 -7.49 21.79 -5.81
CA LEU A 379 -7.49 20.68 -6.77
C LEU A 379 -8.75 19.82 -6.59
N GLY A 380 -9.01 19.21 -5.44
CA GLY A 380 -10.07 18.23 -5.19
C GLY A 380 -11.32 18.17 -6.10
N LYS A 381 -12.49 18.63 -5.61
CA LYS A 381 -13.75 18.58 -6.39
C LYS A 381 -13.70 19.42 -7.65
N ALA A 382 -12.99 20.55 -7.60
CA ALA A 382 -12.89 21.47 -8.73
C ALA A 382 -12.21 20.80 -9.93
N PHE A 383 -11.17 19.99 -9.69
CA PHE A 383 -10.49 19.20 -10.70
C PHE A 383 -11.43 18.14 -11.29
N LEU A 384 -12.11 17.36 -10.45
CA LEU A 384 -13.06 16.34 -10.92
C LEU A 384 -14.19 16.96 -11.75
N HIS A 385 -14.71 18.11 -11.35
CA HIS A 385 -15.71 18.86 -12.10
C HIS A 385 -15.13 19.42 -13.42
N SER A 386 -13.90 19.95 -13.40
CA SER A 386 -13.22 20.47 -14.59
C SER A 386 -12.99 19.38 -15.65
N LEU A 387 -12.65 18.16 -15.21
CA LEU A 387 -12.49 16.99 -16.08
C LEU A 387 -13.79 16.64 -16.82
N GLN A 388 -14.96 16.95 -16.25
CA GLN A 388 -16.25 16.73 -16.88
C GLN A 388 -16.64 17.88 -17.84
N GLN A 389 -16.16 19.11 -17.59
CA GLN A 389 -16.73 20.31 -18.21
C GLN A 389 -15.98 20.94 -19.40
N ARG A 390 -14.63 20.85 -19.55
CA ARG A 390 -13.75 21.35 -20.68
C ARG A 390 -12.40 21.95 -20.15
N PRO A 391 -11.56 22.68 -20.92
CA PRO A 391 -10.49 22.22 -21.80
C PRO A 391 -9.11 22.76 -21.32
N GLY A 392 -8.34 21.93 -20.63
CA GLY A 392 -6.93 22.23 -20.31
C GLY A 392 -6.00 21.04 -20.47
N VAL A 393 -6.59 19.84 -20.50
CA VAL A 393 -5.91 18.57 -20.71
C VAL A 393 -6.13 18.14 -22.17
N LYS A 394 -5.13 17.51 -22.78
CA LYS A 394 -5.29 16.92 -24.12
C LYS A 394 -6.49 15.97 -24.12
N PRO A 395 -7.36 15.97 -25.14
CA PRO A 395 -8.58 15.14 -25.16
C PRO A 395 -8.31 13.65 -24.86
N GLU A 396 -7.17 13.14 -25.28
CA GLU A 396 -6.70 11.77 -25.13
C GLU A 396 -6.36 11.47 -23.66
N ASP A 397 -5.69 12.40 -22.99
CA ASP A 397 -5.35 12.31 -21.57
C ASP A 397 -6.59 12.49 -20.71
N GLN A 398 -7.50 13.39 -21.09
CA GLN A 398 -8.80 13.56 -20.43
C GLN A 398 -9.62 12.26 -20.52
N LYS A 399 -9.69 11.64 -21.69
CA LYS A 399 -10.38 10.35 -21.89
C LYS A 399 -9.75 9.24 -21.04
N LEU A 400 -8.43 9.18 -20.99
CA LEU A 400 -7.70 8.23 -20.15
C LEU A 400 -8.04 8.43 -18.66
N ILE A 401 -7.95 9.66 -18.17
CA ILE A 401 -8.25 10.02 -16.78
C ILE A 401 -9.70 9.67 -16.45
N LEU A 402 -10.66 10.04 -17.29
CA LEU A 402 -12.06 9.67 -17.11
C LEU A 402 -12.27 8.15 -17.08
N SER A 403 -11.55 7.38 -17.91
CA SER A 403 -11.65 5.90 -17.87
C SER A 403 -11.05 5.27 -16.61
N ILE A 404 -10.22 5.99 -15.86
CA ILE A 404 -9.69 5.53 -14.57
C ILE A 404 -10.70 5.83 -13.46
N PHE A 405 -11.31 7.01 -13.47
CA PHE A 405 -12.14 7.50 -12.36
C PHE A 405 -13.65 7.24 -12.49
N THR A 406 -14.14 6.88 -13.68
CA THR A 406 -15.58 6.64 -13.92
C THR A 406 -15.96 5.16 -13.79
N VAL A 407 -15.02 4.29 -13.45
CA VAL A 407 -15.31 2.86 -13.27
C VAL A 407 -15.97 2.60 -11.91
N PRO A 408 -16.93 1.66 -11.80
CA PRO A 408 -17.60 1.36 -10.52
C PRO A 408 -16.65 0.96 -9.39
N GLN A 409 -15.48 0.42 -9.73
CA GLN A 409 -14.45 0.01 -8.78
C GLN A 409 -13.67 1.20 -8.22
N CYS A 410 -13.81 2.41 -8.78
CA CYS A 410 -13.08 3.58 -8.31
C CYS A 410 -13.81 4.27 -7.16
N ASP A 411 -13.17 4.33 -5.99
CA ASP A 411 -13.69 5.05 -4.81
C ASP A 411 -13.02 6.41 -4.59
N ARG A 412 -11.94 6.72 -5.32
CA ARG A 412 -11.19 7.99 -5.16
C ARG A 412 -12.03 9.23 -5.43
N THR A 413 -13.07 9.13 -6.26
CA THR A 413 -13.99 10.24 -6.52
C THR A 413 -14.77 10.67 -5.26
N GLN A 414 -14.83 9.81 -4.24
CA GLN A 414 -15.44 10.09 -2.94
C GLN A 414 -14.52 10.89 -2.00
N GLU A 415 -13.23 11.05 -2.32
CA GLU A 415 -12.27 11.87 -1.56
C GLU A 415 -12.62 13.37 -1.57
N ALA A 416 -13.49 13.81 -2.50
CA ALA A 416 -14.03 15.15 -2.52
C ALA A 416 -12.90 16.21 -2.61
N ASP A 417 -12.84 17.15 -1.66
CA ASP A 417 -11.88 18.25 -1.66
C ASP A 417 -10.45 17.79 -1.33
N LEU A 418 -10.30 16.54 -0.88
CA LEU A 418 -9.02 15.92 -0.54
C LEU A 418 -8.45 15.11 -1.71
N PHE A 419 -9.17 15.05 -2.84
CA PHE A 419 -8.72 14.35 -4.03
C PHE A 419 -7.43 14.98 -4.57
N ILE A 420 -6.40 14.17 -4.71
CA ILE A 420 -5.14 14.54 -5.34
C ILE A 420 -5.12 13.97 -6.77
N PRO A 421 -4.98 14.81 -7.82
CA PRO A 421 -4.94 14.32 -9.18
C PRO A 421 -3.69 13.47 -9.43
N PRO A 422 -3.75 12.53 -10.40
CA PRO A 422 -2.55 11.81 -10.84
C PRO A 422 -1.49 12.80 -11.32
N ASP A 423 -0.22 12.42 -11.20
CA ASP A 423 0.90 13.21 -11.74
C ASP A 423 0.63 13.57 -13.21
N PRO A 424 0.58 14.87 -13.55
CA PRO A 424 0.37 15.28 -14.92
C PRO A 424 1.56 14.81 -15.77
N PRO A 425 1.35 14.60 -17.09
CA PRO A 425 2.45 14.39 -18.02
C PRO A 425 3.23 15.71 -18.17
N LEU A 426 4.07 16.06 -17.20
CA LEU A 426 5.17 16.98 -17.47
C LEU A 426 6.07 16.34 -18.54
N GLU A 427 6.67 17.12 -19.42
CA GLU A 427 7.60 16.61 -20.43
C GLU A 427 8.73 15.77 -19.81
N ALA A 428 9.13 16.08 -18.57
CA ALA A 428 10.10 15.33 -17.79
C ALA A 428 9.56 14.00 -17.20
N ASN A 429 8.24 13.85 -17.12
CA ASN A 429 7.55 12.71 -16.50
C ASN A 429 6.55 12.02 -17.46
N ALA A 430 6.79 12.12 -18.77
CA ALA A 430 6.03 11.39 -19.81
C ALA A 430 5.91 9.88 -19.51
N GLY A 431 6.76 9.34 -18.65
CA GLY A 431 6.69 7.97 -18.15
C GLY A 431 5.40 7.62 -17.40
N TYR A 432 4.86 8.48 -16.53
CA TYR A 432 3.72 8.07 -15.67
C TYR A 432 2.41 7.94 -16.46
N THR A 433 2.02 8.97 -17.20
CA THR A 433 0.81 8.92 -18.05
C THR A 433 0.93 7.85 -19.14
N THR A 434 2.12 7.67 -19.72
CA THR A 434 2.36 6.57 -20.67
C THR A 434 2.20 5.21 -20.00
N LYS A 435 2.71 5.05 -18.78
CA LYS A 435 2.53 3.83 -17.99
C LYS A 435 1.06 3.56 -17.69
N LEU A 436 0.31 4.57 -17.21
CA LEU A 436 -1.13 4.43 -16.98
C LEU A 436 -1.88 4.10 -18.27
N ARG A 437 -1.53 4.73 -19.39
CA ARG A 437 -2.12 4.43 -20.70
C ARG A 437 -1.89 2.98 -21.11
N ASN A 438 -0.68 2.46 -20.90
CA ASN A 438 -0.36 1.06 -21.18
C ASN A 438 -1.17 0.13 -20.27
N LEU A 439 -1.23 0.42 -18.96
CA LEU A 439 -1.99 -0.39 -18.00
C LEU A 439 -3.50 -0.39 -18.32
N VAL A 440 -4.09 0.76 -18.65
CA VAL A 440 -5.50 0.85 -19.07
C VAL A 440 -5.72 0.19 -20.43
N GLY A 441 -4.75 0.26 -21.36
CA GLY A 441 -4.81 -0.45 -22.63
C GLY A 441 -4.84 -1.97 -22.45
N GLU A 442 -3.99 -2.50 -21.58
CA GLU A 442 -4.00 -3.91 -21.18
C GLU A 442 -5.34 -4.30 -20.55
N ASP A 443 -5.85 -3.51 -19.59
CA ASP A 443 -7.14 -3.66 -18.91
C ASP A 443 -8.31 -3.83 -19.90
N MET A 444 -8.38 -2.93 -20.89
CA MET A 444 -9.45 -2.89 -21.90
C MET A 444 -9.35 -4.03 -22.92
N SER A 445 -8.13 -4.49 -23.22
CA SER A 445 -7.92 -5.61 -24.13
C SER A 445 -8.46 -6.92 -23.56
N VAL A 446 -8.25 -7.16 -22.26
CA VAL A 446 -8.74 -8.36 -21.57
C VAL A 446 -10.26 -8.33 -21.42
N GLY A 447 -10.83 -7.17 -21.07
CA GLY A 447 -12.29 -7.00 -20.94
C GLY A 447 -13.05 -7.21 -22.26
N SER A 448 -12.49 -6.74 -23.38
CA SER A 448 -13.11 -6.90 -24.70
C SER A 448 -13.17 -8.36 -25.14
N SER A 449 -12.10 -9.13 -24.87
CA SER A 449 -12.10 -10.58 -25.15
C SER A 449 -13.14 -11.32 -24.31
N ALA A 450 -13.28 -10.99 -23.01
CA ALA A 450 -14.26 -11.64 -22.14
C ALA A 450 -15.73 -11.37 -22.58
N LEU A 451 -16.04 -10.13 -22.99
CA LEU A 451 -17.35 -9.77 -23.52
C LEU A 451 -17.69 -10.50 -24.83
N VAL A 452 -16.71 -10.66 -25.72
CA VAL A 452 -16.90 -11.42 -26.97
C VAL A 452 -17.21 -12.89 -26.67
N TYR A 453 -16.51 -13.52 -25.72
CA TYR A 453 -16.79 -14.91 -25.32
C TYR A 453 -18.19 -15.09 -24.70
N CYS A 454 -18.64 -14.17 -23.85
CA CYS A 454 -20.01 -14.22 -23.30
C CYS A 454 -21.09 -14.09 -24.37
N VAL A 455 -20.88 -13.26 -25.39
CA VAL A 455 -21.83 -13.11 -26.52
C VAL A 455 -21.85 -14.36 -27.41
N PHE A 456 -20.71 -15.03 -27.62
CA PHE A 456 -20.65 -16.28 -28.39
C PHE A 456 -21.26 -17.46 -27.66
N LEU A 457 -21.07 -17.59 -26.34
CA LEU A 457 -21.73 -18.64 -25.55
C LEU A 457 -23.25 -18.46 -25.52
N HIS A 458 -23.75 -17.23 -25.58
CA HIS A 458 -25.19 -16.99 -25.64
C HIS A 458 -25.80 -17.28 -27.02
N LYS A 459 -25.02 -17.14 -28.11
CA LYS A 459 -25.45 -17.50 -29.48
C LYS A 459 -25.28 -18.98 -29.83
N GLY A 460 -24.38 -19.70 -29.16
CA GLY A 460 -24.14 -21.13 -29.38
C GLY A 460 -25.23 -22.07 -28.88
N ASN A 461 -26.23 -21.58 -28.14
CA ASN A 461 -27.30 -22.39 -27.56
C ASN A 461 -28.67 -22.21 -28.25
N GLN A 462 -28.72 -21.61 -29.45
CA GLN A 462 -29.95 -21.44 -30.23
C GLN A 462 -30.07 -22.32 -31.49
N HIS A 463 -29.15 -23.26 -31.71
CA HIS A 463 -29.24 -24.21 -32.82
C HIS A 463 -29.12 -25.66 -32.36
N GLU A 464 -30.18 -26.16 -31.71
CA GLU A 464 -30.61 -27.56 -31.79
C GLU A 464 -31.95 -27.74 -31.06
N SER A 465 -33.06 -27.74 -31.80
CA SER A 465 -34.31 -28.48 -31.48
C SER A 465 -35.46 -28.09 -32.42
N THR A 466 -35.33 -28.43 -33.70
CA THR A 466 -36.51 -28.54 -34.56
C THR A 466 -37.08 -29.96 -34.40
N GLN A 467 -37.94 -30.17 -33.39
CA GLN A 467 -39.08 -31.10 -33.42
C GLN A 467 -39.64 -31.35 -32.00
N ARG A 468 -40.76 -30.69 -31.69
CA ARG A 468 -42.06 -31.29 -31.30
C ARG A 468 -42.92 -30.25 -30.58
N ARG A 469 -44.19 -30.19 -30.98
CA ARG A 469 -45.21 -29.25 -30.52
C ARG A 469 -45.54 -29.50 -29.04
N GLY A 470 -45.49 -28.43 -28.26
CA GLY A 470 -46.14 -28.25 -26.97
C GLY A 470 -46.15 -26.75 -26.63
N PRO A 471 -47.22 -26.18 -26.05
CA PRO A 471 -47.27 -24.76 -25.75
C PRO A 471 -46.29 -24.45 -24.60
N PRO A 472 -45.43 -23.41 -24.72
CA PRO A 472 -44.52 -23.06 -23.65
C PRO A 472 -45.26 -22.25 -22.58
N GLN A 473 -45.22 -22.72 -21.33
CA GLN A 473 -45.38 -21.86 -20.17
C GLN A 473 -44.15 -20.97 -20.05
N SER A 474 -44.35 -19.66 -20.21
CA SER A 474 -43.33 -18.65 -20.01
C SER A 474 -43.03 -18.45 -18.52
N GLN A 475 -41.94 -19.04 -18.02
CA GLN A 475 -41.30 -18.55 -16.80
C GLN A 475 -40.29 -17.46 -17.17
N LEU A 476 -40.68 -16.21 -16.97
CA LEU A 476 -39.75 -15.07 -16.92
C LEU A 476 -38.86 -15.24 -15.69
N ARG A 477 -37.56 -15.49 -15.86
CA ARG A 477 -36.56 -15.20 -14.82
C ARG A 477 -36.06 -13.78 -15.03
N VAL A 478 -36.61 -12.86 -14.25
CA VAL A 478 -36.06 -11.50 -14.09
C VAL A 478 -34.89 -11.61 -13.13
N PHE A 479 -33.65 -11.43 -13.63
CA PHE A 479 -32.53 -11.11 -12.75
C PHE A 479 -32.61 -9.62 -12.42
N GLY A 480 -33.39 -9.31 -11.40
CA GLY A 480 -33.35 -8.00 -10.75
C GLY A 480 -32.10 -7.93 -9.89
N VAL A 481 -31.10 -7.17 -10.32
CA VAL A 481 -30.07 -6.67 -9.42
C VAL A 481 -30.72 -5.52 -8.66
N ALA A 482 -31.39 -5.84 -7.56
CA ALA A 482 -31.72 -4.85 -6.55
C ALA A 482 -30.49 -4.71 -5.66
N SER A 483 -29.77 -3.59 -5.81
CA SER A 483 -28.87 -3.11 -4.76
C SER A 483 -29.72 -2.50 -3.65
N PRO A 484 -29.66 -3.00 -2.41
CA PRO A 484 -29.96 -2.16 -1.26
C PRO A 484 -28.64 -1.57 -0.74
N TRP A 485 -28.69 -0.26 -0.49
CA TRP A 485 -27.67 0.61 0.13
C TRP A 485 -26.66 1.26 -0.82
#